data_AF-A0A832TTR7-F1
#
_entry.id   AF-A0A832TTR7-F1
#
_cell.length_a   1.000
_cell.length_b   1.000
_cell.length_c   1.000
_cell.angle_alpha   90.00
_cell.angle_beta   90.00
_cell.angle_gamma   90.00
#
_symmetry.space_group_name_H-M   'P 1'
#
loop_
_entity.id
_entity.type
_entity.pdbx_description
1 polymer ?
#
loop_
_entity_poly.entity_id
_entity_poly.type
_entity_poly.pdbx_seq_one_letter_code
_entity_poly.pdbx_strand_id
1 'polypeptide(L)'
;ETVVYMGAKDVKRQQMNAYRMELMGTEVKAVHTGSKTLKDAINEAFRDWVTNIGNTHYLIGSVVGPHPYPMIVRDFQSVIGREVKEQAMEKEGRLPDTIIACAGGGSNAMGIFHPFIGDRDVRLIAVEAGGKALKCTE
;
A
#
# COMPACT_ATOMS: atom_id res chain seq x y z
N GLU A 1 -12.35 -4.02 18.72
CA GLU A 1 -10.99 -4.55 18.95
C GLU A 1 -10.22 -4.41 17.64
N THR A 2 -8.96 -3.96 17.69
CA THR A 2 -8.11 -3.82 16.51
C THR A 2 -6.76 -4.44 16.83
N VAL A 3 -6.31 -5.38 15.98
CA VAL A 3 -5.03 -6.07 16.12
C VAL A 3 -4.19 -5.79 14.88
N VAL A 4 -2.95 -5.34 15.07
CA VAL A 4 -1.99 -5.10 13.99
C VAL A 4 -0.82 -6.05 14.13
N TYR A 5 -0.63 -6.89 13.13
CA TYR A 5 0.56 -7.73 12.99
C TYR A 5 1.70 -6.90 12.39
N MET A 6 2.86 -6.91 13.05
CA MET A 6 4.03 -6.15 12.59
C MET A 6 5.30 -6.96 12.80
N GLY A 7 6.16 -7.04 11.78
CA GLY A 7 7.43 -7.76 11.90
C GLY A 7 8.29 -7.19 13.03
N ALA A 8 8.90 -8.05 13.86
CA ALA A 8 9.61 -7.59 15.05
C ALA A 8 10.77 -6.61 14.75
N LYS A 9 11.40 -6.71 13.57
CA LYS A 9 12.41 -5.72 13.13
C LYS A 9 11.76 -4.37 12.82
N ASP A 10 10.57 -4.38 12.26
CA ASP A 10 9.83 -3.18 11.89
C ASP A 10 9.24 -2.50 13.15
N VAL A 11 8.74 -3.25 14.14
CA VAL A 11 8.36 -2.72 15.46
C VAL A 11 9.52 -1.95 16.08
N LYS A 12 10.74 -2.53 16.06
CA LYS A 12 11.94 -1.86 16.57
C LYS A 12 12.35 -0.63 15.76
N ARG A 13 12.19 -0.65 14.43
CA ARG A 13 12.55 0.47 13.55
C ARG A 13 11.52 1.60 13.57
N GLN A 14 10.27 1.29 13.85
CA GLN A 14 9.12 2.18 13.78
C GLN A 14 8.41 2.27 15.14
N GLN A 15 9.18 2.28 16.24
CA GLN A 15 8.66 2.26 17.61
C GLN A 15 7.63 3.36 17.87
N MET A 16 7.83 4.56 17.32
CA MET A 16 6.88 5.67 17.46
C MET A 16 5.53 5.38 16.80
N ASN A 17 5.49 4.61 15.71
CA ASN A 17 4.23 4.22 15.08
C ASN A 17 3.53 3.11 15.86
N ALA A 18 4.29 2.13 16.38
CA ALA A 18 3.75 1.12 17.30
C ALA A 18 3.11 1.78 18.53
N TYR A 19 3.83 2.72 19.16
CA TYR A 19 3.33 3.46 20.31
C TYR A 19 2.07 4.28 20.00
N ARG A 20 1.99 4.93 18.83
CA ARG A 20 0.77 5.65 18.40
C ARG A 20 -0.42 4.71 18.25
N MET A 21 -0.21 3.51 17.69
CA MET A 21 -1.27 2.50 17.57
C MET A 21 -1.80 2.08 18.94
N GLU A 22 -0.90 1.82 19.89
CA GLU A 22 -1.26 1.47 21.28
C GLU A 22 -2.04 2.59 21.98
N LEU A 23 -1.63 3.86 21.80
CA LEU A 23 -2.37 5.02 22.31
C LEU A 23 -3.80 5.13 21.74
N MET A 24 -4.02 4.62 20.52
CA MET A 24 -5.34 4.56 19.89
C MET A 24 -6.12 3.29 20.28
N GLY A 25 -5.61 2.48 21.22
CA GLY A 25 -6.26 1.25 21.69
C GLY A 25 -6.08 0.05 20.76
N THR A 26 -5.09 0.08 19.87
CA THR A 26 -4.75 -1.05 18.98
C THR A 26 -3.72 -1.96 19.64
N GLU A 27 -3.95 -3.28 19.60
CA GLU A 27 -2.95 -4.27 20.00
C GLU A 27 -1.92 -4.47 18.88
N VAL A 28 -0.63 -4.29 19.17
CA VAL A 28 0.45 -4.50 18.22
C VAL A 28 1.13 -5.85 18.48
N LYS A 29 0.87 -6.85 17.63
CA LYS A 29 1.48 -8.18 17.72
C LYS A 29 2.77 -8.27 16.92
N ALA A 30 3.89 -8.36 17.63
CA ALA A 30 5.21 -8.51 17.01
C ALA A 30 5.39 -9.93 16.41
N VAL A 31 5.67 -10.00 15.11
CA VAL A 31 5.91 -11.26 14.41
C VAL A 31 7.40 -11.59 14.41
N HIS A 32 7.75 -12.67 15.09
CA HIS A 32 9.13 -13.14 15.27
C HIS A 32 9.54 -14.27 14.30
N THR A 33 8.61 -14.77 13.50
CA THR A 33 8.87 -15.81 12.49
C THR A 33 9.53 -15.23 11.24
N GLY A 34 10.20 -16.09 10.48
CA GLY A 34 10.77 -15.76 9.17
C GLY A 34 11.76 -14.59 9.18
N SER A 35 11.60 -13.68 8.21
CA SER A 35 12.48 -12.51 8.04
C SER A 35 12.25 -11.42 9.09
N LYS A 36 11.11 -11.49 9.82
CA LYS A 36 10.64 -10.55 10.84
C LYS A 36 10.30 -9.18 10.25
N THR A 37 9.76 -9.17 9.03
CA THR A 37 9.37 -7.95 8.30
C THR A 37 7.93 -8.04 7.78
N LEU A 38 7.50 -7.06 6.97
CA LEU A 38 6.16 -6.97 6.38
C LEU A 38 5.61 -8.28 5.80
N LYS A 39 6.41 -9.05 5.05
CA LYS A 39 5.95 -10.31 4.45
C LYS A 39 5.44 -11.31 5.49
N ASP A 40 6.17 -11.45 6.60
CA ASP A 40 5.81 -12.39 7.66
C ASP A 40 4.58 -11.88 8.42
N ALA A 41 4.48 -10.56 8.64
CA ALA A 41 3.30 -9.95 9.25
C ALA A 41 2.01 -10.17 8.44
N ILE A 42 2.08 -10.04 7.11
CA ILE A 42 0.95 -10.32 6.22
C ILE A 42 0.50 -11.79 6.35
N ASN A 43 1.44 -12.72 6.38
CA ASN A 43 1.14 -14.14 6.50
C ASN A 43 0.47 -14.48 7.84
N GLU A 44 0.96 -13.94 8.95
CA GLU A 44 0.34 -14.16 10.26
C GLU A 44 -1.06 -13.53 10.35
N ALA A 45 -1.23 -12.30 9.84
CA ALA A 45 -2.54 -11.66 9.79
C ALA A 45 -3.56 -12.46 8.96
N PHE A 46 -3.12 -13.05 7.85
CA PHE A 46 -3.98 -13.88 7.02
C PHE A 46 -4.37 -15.19 7.71
N ARG A 47 -3.43 -15.85 8.41
CA ARG A 47 -3.73 -17.06 9.20
C ARG A 47 -4.73 -16.78 10.33
N ASP A 48 -4.54 -15.67 11.03
CA ASP A 48 -5.45 -15.24 12.09
C ASP A 48 -6.86 -15.01 11.53
N TRP A 49 -6.97 -14.26 10.43
CA TRP A 49 -8.25 -14.01 9.78
C TRP A 49 -8.98 -15.28 9.35
N VAL A 50 -8.28 -16.24 8.74
CA VAL A 50 -8.88 -17.52 8.33
C VAL A 50 -9.46 -18.28 9.53
N THR A 51 -8.82 -18.16 10.70
CA THR A 51 -9.29 -18.81 11.94
C THR A 51 -10.48 -18.07 12.56
N ASN A 52 -10.60 -16.76 12.34
CA ASN A 52 -11.58 -15.88 13.00
C ASN A 52 -12.57 -15.21 12.02
N ILE A 53 -12.83 -15.85 10.88
CA ILE A 53 -13.58 -15.25 9.76
C ILE A 53 -15.00 -14.78 10.11
N GLY A 54 -15.63 -15.39 11.12
CA GLY A 54 -17.00 -15.09 11.53
C GLY A 54 -17.19 -13.75 12.25
N ASN A 55 -16.12 -13.17 12.79
CA ASN A 55 -16.17 -11.91 13.55
C ASN A 55 -15.06 -10.91 13.18
N THR A 56 -14.12 -11.30 12.32
CA THR A 56 -12.94 -10.50 12.00
C THR A 56 -12.94 -10.11 10.53
N HIS A 57 -12.82 -8.81 10.27
CA HIS A 57 -12.53 -8.29 8.94
C HIS A 57 -11.01 -8.11 8.77
N TYR A 58 -10.44 -8.76 7.77
CA TYR A 58 -9.04 -8.54 7.41
C TYR A 58 -8.88 -7.28 6.55
N LEU A 59 -8.31 -6.23 7.17
CA LEU A 59 -8.04 -4.95 6.54
C LEU A 59 -6.64 -4.96 5.89
N ILE A 60 -6.58 -5.20 4.59
CA ILE A 60 -5.32 -5.20 3.84
C ILE A 60 -4.91 -3.79 3.40
N GLY A 61 -3.63 -3.47 3.54
CA GLY A 61 -3.12 -2.11 3.35
C GLY A 61 -2.68 -1.74 1.93
N SER A 62 -2.77 -2.64 0.94
CA SER A 62 -2.33 -2.36 -0.42
C SER A 62 -3.06 -3.19 -1.48
N VAL A 63 -2.78 -2.96 -2.77
CA VAL A 63 -3.37 -3.69 -3.91
C VAL A 63 -2.73 -5.06 -4.11
N VAL A 64 -2.69 -5.83 -3.02
CA VAL A 64 -2.12 -7.17 -2.94
C VAL A 64 -3.19 -8.15 -2.43
N GLY A 65 -2.84 -9.42 -2.33
CA GLY A 65 -3.74 -10.46 -1.85
C GLY A 65 -4.76 -10.93 -2.90
N PRO A 66 -5.68 -11.83 -2.53
CA PRO A 66 -6.66 -12.40 -3.44
C PRO A 66 -7.76 -11.40 -3.78
N HIS A 67 -8.48 -11.65 -4.87
CA HIS A 67 -9.77 -11.00 -5.12
C HIS A 67 -10.69 -11.15 -3.87
N PRO A 68 -11.44 -10.11 -3.47
CA PRO A 68 -11.65 -8.81 -4.13
C PRO A 68 -10.70 -7.68 -3.71
N TYR A 69 -9.70 -7.95 -2.87
CA TYR A 69 -8.90 -6.90 -2.23
C TYR A 69 -8.18 -5.94 -3.18
N PRO A 70 -7.48 -6.38 -4.24
CA PRO A 70 -6.83 -5.46 -5.17
C PRO A 70 -7.82 -4.46 -5.82
N MET A 71 -9.05 -4.91 -6.11
CA MET A 71 -10.09 -4.06 -6.69
C MET A 71 -10.58 -3.03 -5.66
N ILE A 72 -10.91 -3.47 -4.46
CA ILE A 72 -11.37 -2.60 -3.37
C ILE A 72 -10.34 -1.51 -3.08
N VAL A 73 -9.07 -1.88 -2.90
CA VAL A 73 -8.02 -0.91 -2.56
C VAL A 73 -7.74 0.04 -3.71
N ARG A 74 -7.71 -0.45 -4.96
CA ARG A 74 -7.59 0.41 -6.15
C ARG A 74 -8.71 1.44 -6.20
N ASP A 75 -9.95 1.02 -6.00
CA ASP A 75 -11.14 1.88 -6.13
C ASP A 75 -11.21 2.91 -5.00
N PHE A 76 -10.85 2.55 -3.77
CA PHE A 76 -10.75 3.51 -2.67
C PHE A 76 -9.60 4.50 -2.84
N GLN A 77 -8.52 4.11 -3.51
CA GLN A 77 -7.40 5.00 -3.81
C GLN A 77 -7.59 5.80 -5.11
N SER A 78 -8.59 5.47 -5.94
CA SER A 78 -8.78 6.11 -7.26
C SER A 78 -9.11 7.60 -7.18
N VAL A 79 -9.46 8.09 -5.99
CA VAL A 79 -9.64 9.52 -5.72
C VAL A 79 -8.41 10.32 -6.09
N ILE A 80 -7.20 9.78 -5.88
CA ILE A 80 -5.93 10.44 -6.19
C ILE A 80 -5.88 10.80 -7.68
N GLY A 81 -6.10 9.84 -8.57
CA GLY A 81 -6.02 10.10 -10.01
C GLY A 81 -7.17 10.97 -10.52
N ARG A 82 -8.36 10.89 -9.91
CA ARG A 82 -9.51 11.76 -10.27
C ARG A 82 -9.20 13.22 -9.96
N GLU A 83 -8.72 13.50 -8.75
CA GLU A 83 -8.33 14.84 -8.34
C GLU A 83 -7.19 15.38 -9.20
N VAL A 84 -6.16 14.57 -9.49
CA VAL A 84 -5.05 14.97 -10.36
C VAL A 84 -5.53 15.35 -11.75
N LYS A 85 -6.50 14.60 -12.31
CA LYS A 85 -7.07 14.90 -13.63
C LYS A 85 -7.81 16.23 -13.64
N GLU A 86 -8.65 16.47 -12.64
CA GLU A 86 -9.38 17.74 -12.48
C GLU A 86 -8.40 18.91 -12.32
N GLN A 87 -7.42 18.76 -11.43
CA GLN A 87 -6.40 19.78 -11.15
C GLN A 87 -5.50 20.08 -12.36
N ALA A 88 -5.14 19.06 -13.14
CA ALA A 88 -4.34 19.24 -14.35
C ALA A 88 -5.11 20.03 -15.43
N MET A 89 -6.40 19.72 -15.62
CA MET A 89 -7.24 20.47 -16.55
C MET A 89 -7.46 21.91 -16.08
N GLU A 90 -7.65 22.14 -14.78
CA GLU A 90 -7.84 23.49 -14.22
C GLU A 90 -6.59 24.37 -14.37
N LYS A 91 -5.40 23.81 -14.08
CA LYS A 91 -4.16 24.58 -14.02
C LYS A 91 -3.43 24.67 -15.35
N GLU A 92 -3.44 23.60 -16.14
CA GLU A 92 -2.62 23.46 -17.34
C GLU A 92 -3.45 23.33 -18.63
N GLY A 93 -4.79 23.18 -18.52
CA GLY A 93 -5.69 23.01 -19.66
C GLY A 93 -5.49 21.71 -20.45
N ARG A 94 -4.69 20.78 -19.92
CA ARG A 94 -4.32 19.52 -20.58
C ARG A 94 -3.99 18.44 -19.54
N LEU A 95 -3.98 17.18 -19.97
CA LEU A 95 -3.51 16.07 -19.15
C LEU A 95 -1.96 16.10 -19.01
N PRO A 96 -1.40 15.53 -17.93
CA PRO A 96 0.05 15.39 -17.78
C PRO A 96 0.66 14.50 -18.87
N ASP A 97 1.86 14.82 -19.34
CA ASP A 97 2.58 13.93 -20.27
C ASP A 97 3.03 12.64 -19.60
N THR A 98 3.26 12.67 -18.28
CA THR A 98 3.77 11.54 -17.51
C THR A 98 3.32 11.63 -16.06
N ILE A 99 2.91 10.50 -15.49
CA ILE A 99 2.59 10.33 -14.06
C ILE A 99 3.57 9.31 -13.49
N ILE A 100 4.16 9.64 -12.34
CA ILE A 100 5.17 8.82 -11.68
C ILE A 100 4.72 8.51 -10.26
N ALA A 101 4.78 7.24 -9.87
CA ALA A 101 4.41 6.80 -8.52
C ALA A 101 5.31 5.64 -8.05
N CYS A 102 5.52 5.53 -6.74
CA CYS A 102 6.33 4.43 -6.19
C CYS A 102 5.51 3.14 -6.09
N ALA A 103 6.13 2.01 -6.43
CA ALA A 103 5.54 0.69 -6.42
C ALA A 103 6.19 -0.18 -5.34
N GLY A 104 5.61 -0.16 -4.14
CA GLY A 104 5.83 -1.17 -3.10
C GLY A 104 4.75 -2.24 -3.19
N GLY A 105 3.68 -2.09 -2.41
CA GLY A 105 2.44 -2.87 -2.59
C GLY A 105 1.53 -2.33 -3.70
N GLY A 106 1.80 -1.13 -4.22
CA GLY A 106 1.17 -0.56 -5.43
C GLY A 106 -0.08 0.29 -5.21
N SER A 107 -0.59 0.47 -3.98
CA SER A 107 -1.90 1.13 -3.77
C SER A 107 -1.94 2.60 -4.19
N ASN A 108 -0.91 3.38 -3.85
CA ASN A 108 -0.81 4.77 -4.30
C ASN A 108 -0.68 4.85 -5.83
N ALA A 109 0.14 3.98 -6.43
CA ALA A 109 0.37 3.93 -7.87
C ALA A 109 -0.90 3.55 -8.63
N MET A 110 -1.62 2.51 -8.19
CA MET A 110 -2.90 2.15 -8.80
C MET A 110 -3.97 3.21 -8.58
N GLY A 111 -3.98 3.88 -7.42
CA GLY A 111 -4.90 4.98 -7.14
C GLY A 111 -4.74 6.15 -8.10
N ILE A 112 -3.49 6.54 -8.41
CA ILE A 112 -3.23 7.62 -9.36
C ILE A 112 -3.34 7.15 -10.82
N PHE A 113 -2.92 5.93 -11.15
CA PHE A 113 -2.91 5.43 -12.54
C PHE A 113 -4.28 5.01 -13.05
N HIS A 114 -5.14 4.43 -12.20
CA HIS A 114 -6.38 3.81 -12.67
C HIS A 114 -7.29 4.77 -13.46
N PRO A 115 -7.50 6.03 -13.04
CA PRO A 115 -8.28 7.01 -13.79
C PRO A 115 -7.66 7.43 -15.14
N PHE A 116 -6.38 7.13 -15.38
CA PHE A 116 -5.64 7.48 -16.59
C PHE A 116 -5.39 6.29 -17.54
N ILE A 117 -5.88 5.09 -17.21
CA ILE A 117 -5.58 3.88 -17.99
C ILE A 117 -6.10 3.94 -19.45
N GLY A 118 -7.10 4.78 -19.73
CA GLY A 118 -7.63 5.01 -21.07
C GLY A 118 -6.91 6.13 -21.85
N ASP A 119 -6.12 6.97 -21.18
CA ASP A 119 -5.48 8.14 -21.76
C ASP A 119 -4.10 7.77 -22.33
N ARG A 120 -4.08 7.29 -23.58
CA ARG A 120 -2.88 6.70 -24.20
C ARG A 120 -1.68 7.64 -24.33
N ASP A 121 -1.91 8.95 -24.33
CA ASP A 121 -0.86 9.96 -24.41
C ASP A 121 -0.18 10.22 -23.05
N VAL A 122 -0.76 9.73 -21.96
CA VAL A 122 -0.22 9.87 -20.60
C VAL A 122 0.66 8.67 -20.27
N ARG A 123 1.96 8.88 -20.12
CA ARG A 123 2.88 7.81 -19.70
C ARG A 123 2.75 7.52 -18.21
N LEU A 124 2.59 6.27 -17.83
CA LEU A 124 2.46 5.85 -16.43
C LEU A 124 3.73 5.10 -16.00
N ILE A 125 4.49 5.65 -15.05
CA ILE A 125 5.78 5.11 -14.61
C ILE A 125 5.70 4.71 -13.14
N ALA A 126 5.75 3.39 -12.89
CA ALA A 126 5.91 2.83 -11.56
C ALA A 126 7.39 2.69 -11.20
N VAL A 127 7.79 3.16 -10.02
CA VAL A 127 9.18 3.13 -9.54
C VAL A 127 9.30 2.18 -8.35
N GLU A 128 10.02 1.08 -8.54
CA GLU A 128 10.30 0.11 -7.47
C GLU A 128 11.61 0.45 -6.74
N ALA A 129 11.74 -0.02 -5.50
CA ALA A 129 12.95 0.18 -4.71
C ALA A 129 14.10 -0.71 -5.21
N GLY A 130 15.16 -0.11 -5.75
CA GLY A 130 16.28 -0.87 -6.34
C GLY A 130 17.21 -1.59 -5.35
N GLY A 131 17.09 -1.31 -4.05
CA GLY A 131 17.94 -1.91 -3.02
C GLY A 131 19.43 -1.64 -3.24
N LYS A 132 20.30 -2.51 -2.69
CA LYS A 132 21.77 -2.36 -2.80
C LYS A 132 22.39 -3.12 -3.98
N ALA A 133 21.60 -3.95 -4.66
CA ALA A 133 22.10 -4.86 -5.70
C ALA A 133 22.05 -4.22 -7.11
N LEU A 134 21.19 -3.23 -7.31
CA LEU A 134 21.16 -2.45 -8.55
C LEU A 134 22.32 -1.46 -8.54
N LYS A 135 23.27 -1.66 -9.46
CA LYS A 135 24.23 -0.61 -9.82
C LYS A 135 23.47 0.42 -10.65
N CYS A 136 23.20 1.59 -10.08
CA CYS A 136 22.87 2.75 -10.90
C CYS A 136 24.15 3.13 -11.66
N THR A 137 24.11 3.10 -12.99
CA THR A 137 25.13 3.75 -13.81
C THR A 137 25.04 5.25 -13.59
N GLU A 138 26.20 5.89 -13.38
CA GLU A 138 26.32 7.36 -13.39
C GLU A 138 25.82 7.96 -14.71
#